data_AF-A0A8J6MY35-F1
#
_entry.id   AF-A0A8J6MY35-F1
#
_cell.length_a   1.000
_cell.length_b   1.000
_cell.length_c   1.000
_cell.angle_alpha   90.00
_cell.angle_beta   90.00
_cell.angle_gamma   90.00
#
_symmetry.space_group_name_H-M   'P 1'
#
loop_
_entity.id
_entity.type
_entity.pdbx_description
1 polymer ?
#
loop_
_entity_poly.entity_id
_entity_poly.type
_entity_poly.pdbx_seq_one_letter_code
_entity_poly.pdbx_strand_id
1 'polypeptide(L)' 'MVDRKKFLTSVMYSAGLKSLREADVVTRAVLGVLKREIGVEISKHVEEVLTPDLKKGWQSVEAIGSKDLRESIR' A
#
# COMPACT_ATOMS: atom_id res chain seq x y z
N MET A 1 4.23 2.00 19.51
CA MET A 1 4.27 1.20 18.27
C MET A 1 3.07 1.57 17.40
N VAL A 2 3.29 1.80 16.10
CA VAL A 2 2.21 2.13 15.15
C VAL A 2 1.53 0.84 14.71
N ASP A 3 0.22 0.77 14.91
CA ASP A 3 -0.67 -0.30 14.43
C ASP A 3 -1.40 0.15 13.15
N ARG A 4 -2.06 -0.80 12.46
CA ARG A 4 -2.76 -0.52 11.20
C ARG A 4 -3.86 0.53 11.36
N LYS A 5 -4.56 0.58 12.49
CA LYS A 5 -5.63 1.55 12.72
C LYS A 5 -5.06 2.96 12.83
N LYS A 6 -3.97 3.15 13.59
CA LYS A 6 -3.27 4.44 13.69
C LYS A 6 -2.75 4.91 12.35
N PHE A 7 -2.16 4.00 11.57
CA PHE A 7 -1.71 4.32 10.20
C PHE A 7 -2.87 4.79 9.31
N LEU A 8 -3.98 4.05 9.26
CA LEU A 8 -5.15 4.42 8.45
C LEU A 8 -5.80 5.72 8.92
N THR A 9 -5.83 5.97 10.24
CA THR A 9 -6.28 7.25 10.80
C THR A 9 -5.40 8.40 10.32
N SER A 10 -4.07 8.23 10.34
CA SER A 10 -3.14 9.25 9.81
C SER A 10 -3.35 9.49 8.31
N VAL A 11 -3.53 8.43 7.52
CA VAL A 11 -3.84 8.55 6.08
C VAL A 11 -5.17 9.29 5.89
N MET A 12 -6.21 8.93 6.64
CA MET A 12 -7.53 9.56 6.57
C MET A 12 -7.44 11.07 6.78
N TYR A 13 -6.79 11.51 7.85
CA TYR A 13 -6.63 12.93 8.13
C TYR A 13 -5.74 13.63 7.11
N SER A 14 -4.62 13.01 6.72
CA SER A 14 -3.66 13.63 5.79
C SER A 14 -4.23 13.82 4.38
N ALA A 15 -5.10 12.91 3.94
CA ALA A 15 -5.72 12.94 2.62
C ALA A 15 -7.15 13.51 2.62
N GLY A 16 -7.64 14.01 3.76
CA GLY A 16 -8.99 14.59 3.86
C GLY A 16 -10.13 13.60 3.60
N LEU A 17 -9.93 12.33 3.95
CA LEU A 17 -10.90 11.25 3.70
C LEU A 17 -11.97 11.20 4.80
N LYS A 18 -13.17 10.75 4.45
CA LYS A 18 -14.34 10.80 5.34
C LYS A 18 -14.45 9.60 6.28
N SER A 19 -13.69 8.53 6.00
CA SER A 19 -13.76 7.30 6.79
C SER A 19 -12.48 6.48 6.72
N LEU A 20 -12.30 5.61 7.72
CA LEU A 20 -11.23 4.59 7.71
C LEU A 20 -11.36 3.62 6.53
N ARG A 21 -12.58 3.40 6.03
CA ARG A 21 -12.80 2.56 4.84
C ARG A 21 -12.22 3.22 3.59
N GLU A 22 -12.47 4.52 3.39
CA GLU A 22 -11.85 5.27 2.29
C GLU A 22 -10.32 5.28 2.43
N ALA A 23 -9.81 5.49 3.65
CA ALA A 23 -8.38 5.44 3.91
C ALA A 23 -7.76 4.07 3.57
N ASP A 24 -8.44 2.96 3.88
CA ASP A 24 -7.96 1.62 3.51
C ASP A 24 -7.94 1.42 2.00
N VAL A 25 -8.99 1.86 1.29
CA VAL A 25 -9.07 1.77 -0.17
C VAL A 25 -7.94 2.55 -0.83
N VAL A 26 -7.75 3.81 -0.44
CA VAL A 26 -6.69 4.68 -0.97
C VAL A 26 -5.30 4.11 -0.65
N THR A 27 -5.10 3.67 0.60
CA THR A 27 -3.85 3.02 1.03
C THR A 27 -3.52 1.84 0.13
N ARG A 28 -4.46 0.90 -0.06
CA ARG A 28 -4.23 -0.30 -0.88
C ARG A 28 -3.87 0.05 -2.32
N ALA A 29 -4.53 1.05 -2.91
CA ALA A 29 -4.21 1.51 -4.26
C ALA A 29 -2.78 2.05 -4.34
N VAL A 30 -2.39 2.93 -3.41
CA VAL A 30 -1.04 3.51 -3.36
C VAL A 30 0.02 2.43 -3.14
N LEU A 31 -0.20 1.50 -2.21
CA LEU A 31 0.73 0.39 -1.95
C LEU A 31 0.90 -0.50 -3.18
N GLY A 32 -0.19 -0.80 -3.89
CA GLY A 32 -0.15 -1.60 -5.11
C GLY A 32 0.62 -0.93 -6.25
N VAL A 33 0.48 0.39 -6.41
CA VAL A 33 1.30 1.17 -7.34
C VAL A 33 2.77 1.18 -6.92
N LEU A 34 3.05 1.50 -5.66
CA LEU A 34 4.42 1.54 -5.13
C LEU A 34 5.14 0.21 -5.32
N LYS A 35 4.50 -0.92 -5.01
CA LYS A 35 5.07 -2.25 -5.21
C LYS A 35 5.46 -2.53 -6.66
N ARG A 36 4.71 -2.02 -7.64
CA ARG A 36 5.08 -2.12 -9.06
C ARG A 36 6.34 -1.31 -9.34
N GLU A 37 6.38 -0.05 -8.89
CA GLU A 37 7.48 0.87 -9.21
C GLU A 37 8.81 0.47 -8.56
N ILE A 38 8.77 -0.02 -7.31
CA ILE A 38 9.99 -0.39 -6.57
C ILE A 38 10.50 -1.81 -6.86
N GLY A 39 9.65 -2.65 -7.47
CA GLY A 39 9.97 -4.04 -7.77
C GLY A 39 10.06 -4.96 -6.55
N VAL A 40 10.26 -6.26 -6.81
CA VAL A 40 10.16 -7.32 -5.80
C VAL A 40 11.26 -7.23 -4.73
N GLU A 41 12.48 -6.88 -5.13
CA GLU A 41 13.63 -6.82 -4.21
C GLU A 41 13.44 -5.75 -3.14
N ILE A 42 13.17 -4.50 -3.55
CA ILE A 42 12.94 -3.40 -2.61
C ILE A 42 11.65 -3.64 -1.82
N SER A 43 10.60 -4.19 -2.43
CA SER A 43 9.37 -4.56 -1.72
C SER A 43 9.63 -5.52 -0.56
N LYS A 44 10.56 -6.48 -0.71
CA LYS A 44 10.94 -7.38 0.39
C LYS A 44 11.68 -6.65 1.50
N HIS A 45 12.59 -5.73 1.15
CA HIS A 45 13.28 -4.89 2.13
C HIS A 45 12.30 -4.03 2.95
N VAL A 46 11.25 -3.51 2.31
CA VAL A 46 10.17 -2.79 3.01
C VAL A 46 9.46 -3.69 4.03
N GLU A 47 9.20 -4.96 3.70
CA GLU A 47 8.56 -5.92 4.62
C GLU A 47 9.40 -6.25 5.86
N GLU A 48 10.71 -6.06 5.80
CA GLU A 48 11.63 -6.36 6.91
C GLU A 48 11.67 -5.23 7.94
N VAL A 49 11.41 -3.99 7.51
CA VAL A 49 11.47 -2.80 8.37
C VAL A 49 10.11 -2.38 8.94
N LEU A 50 9.01 -2.94 8.45
CA LEU A 50 7.66 -2.65 8.94
C LEU A 50 7.36 -3.37 10.26
N THR A 51 6.54 -2.74 11.11
CA THR A 51 5.95 -3.43 12.27
C THR A 51 5.09 -4.62 11.81
N PRO A 52 4.90 -5.67 12.63
CA PRO A 52 4.15 -6.86 12.23
C PRO A 52 2.76 -6.58 11.65
N ASP A 53 2.04 -5.59 12.19
CA ASP A 53 0.71 -5.22 11.71
C ASP A 53 0.74 -4.48 10.35
N LEU A 54 1.71 -3.58 10.15
CA LEU A 54 1.87 -2.89 8.88
C LEU A 54 2.42 -3.82 7.80
N LYS A 55 3.29 -4.76 8.17
CA LYS A 55 3.78 -5.83 7.30
C LYS A 55 2.62 -6.66 6.75
N LYS A 56 1.67 -7.08 7.60
CA LYS A 56 0.46 -7.78 7.14
C LYS A 56 -0.33 -6.94 6.13
N GLY A 57 -0.48 -5.64 6.39
CA GLY A 57 -1.13 -4.71 5.46
C GLY A 57 -0.41 -4.64 4.11
N TRP A 58 0.91 -4.51 4.13
CA TRP A 58 1.74 -4.52 2.93
C TRP A 58 1.62 -5.83 2.15
N GLN A 59 1.75 -6.99 2.83
CA GLN A 59 1.65 -8.32 2.21
C GLN A 59 0.27 -8.61 1.63
N SER A 60 -0.79 -8.02 2.18
CA SER A 60 -2.17 -8.21 1.70
C SER A 60 -2.49 -7.52 0.37
N VAL A 61 -1.57 -6.70 -0.15
CA VAL A 61 -1.74 -5.93 -1.39
C VAL A 61 -0.79 -6.46 -2.46
N GLU A 62 -1.35 -6.82 -3.61
CA GLU A 62 -0.57 -7.19 -4.79
C GLU A 62 -0.13 -5.94 -5.57
N ALA A 63 0.96 -6.05 -6.32
CA ALA A 63 1.38 -4.98 -7.23
C ALA A 63 0.35 -4.79 -8.35
N ILE A 64 -0.09 -3.55 -8.59
CA ILE A 64 -1.10 -3.24 -9.61
C ILE A 64 -0.46 -3.27 -11.00
N GLY A 65 -1.04 -4.06 -11.92
CA GLY A 65 -0.69 -4.02 -13.34
C GLY A 65 0.56 -4.81 -13.73
N SER A 66 0.90 -5.87 -12.99
CA SER A 66 1.99 -6.79 -13.34
C SER A 66 1.79 -7.51 -14.69
N LYS A 67 0.58 -7.50 -15.28
CA LYS A 67 0.30 -8.01 -16.65
C LYS A 67 -0.22 -6.96 -17.64
N ASP A 68 -1.09 -6.02 -17.24
CA ASP A 68 -1.94 -5.31 -18.21
C ASP A 68 -1.51 -3.89 -18.64
N LEU A 69 -0.57 -3.24 -17.95
CA LEU A 69 -0.21 -1.84 -18.29
C LEU A 69 0.78 -1.71 -19.45
N ARG A 70 1.52 -2.78 -19.79
CA ARG A 70 2.43 -2.75 -20.96
C ARG A 70 1.68 -2.74 -22.29
N GLU A 71 0.43 -3.19 -22.32
CA GLU A 71 -0.38 -3.28 -23.54
C GLU A 71 -1.29 -2.05 -23.75
N SER A 72 -1.49 -1.23 -22.71
CA SER A 72 -2.39 -0.07 -22.77
C SER A 72 -1.70 1.24 -23.22
N ILE A 73 -0.40 1.22 -23.51
CA ILE A 73 0.39 2.36 -24.01
C ILE A 73 1.01 2.00 -25.36
N ARG A 74 0.22 1.41 -26.26
CA ARG A 74 0.62 1.14 -27.65
C ARG A 74 -0.41 1.65 -28.63
#